data_AF-A0A1I5YL60-F1
#
_entry.id   AF-A0A1I5YL60-F1
#
_cell.length_a   1.000
_cell.length_b   1.000
_cell.length_c   1.000
_cell.angle_alpha   90.00
_cell.angle_beta   90.00
_cell.angle_gamma   90.00
#
_symmetry.space_group_name_H-M   'P 1'
#
loop_
_entity.id
_entity.type
_entity.pdbx_description
1 polymer ?
#
loop_
_entity_poly.entity_id
_entity_poly.type
_entity_poly.pdbx_seq_one_letter_code
_entity_poly.pdbx_strand_id
1 'polypeptide(L)'
;MTRANRKILKWAIAIILVIIISNISIVSFIIGVFTQTKFFYDNSYNYSSGNGKFQTSPGHLKGETTTALYKDLIKQFNLYKKKNPNDTILYRNFKINVLKFWFWREYLTEEHYHLPYKELPEKASCKN
;
A
#
# COMPACT_ATOMS: atom_id res chain seq x y z
N MET A 1 -11.60 -37.05 16.85
CA MET A 1 -11.93 -36.04 15.82
C MET A 1 -12.96 -36.62 14.85
N THR A 2 -14.14 -36.02 14.70
CA THR A 2 -15.22 -36.56 13.85
C THR A 2 -14.87 -36.48 12.35
N ARG A 3 -15.59 -37.23 11.49
CA ARG A 3 -15.42 -37.13 10.02
C ARG A 3 -15.65 -35.70 9.50
N ALA A 4 -16.59 -34.97 10.10
CA ALA A 4 -16.83 -33.55 9.81
C ALA A 4 -15.63 -32.68 10.19
N ASN A 5 -15.05 -32.88 11.39
CA ASN A 5 -13.88 -32.12 11.84
C ASN A 5 -12.65 -32.35 10.93
N ARG A 6 -12.49 -33.57 10.39
CA ARG A 6 -11.42 -33.86 9.40
C ARG A 6 -11.63 -33.14 8.06
N LYS A 7 -12.88 -32.97 7.61
CA LYS A 7 -13.18 -32.21 6.40
C LYS A 7 -12.92 -30.71 6.59
N ILE A 8 -13.37 -30.15 7.72
CA ILE A 8 -13.14 -28.75 8.08
C ILE A 8 -11.64 -28.46 8.15
N LEU A 9 -10.88 -29.32 8.83
CA LEU A 9 -9.42 -29.19 8.91
C LEU A 9 -8.76 -29.18 7.53
N LYS A 10 -9.15 -30.09 6.63
CA LYS A 10 -8.62 -30.14 5.26
C LYS A 10 -8.91 -28.85 4.49
N TRP A 11 -10.13 -28.31 4.60
CA TRP A 11 -10.48 -27.03 3.96
C TRP A 11 -9.70 -25.86 4.56
N ALA A 12 -9.54 -25.81 5.89
CA ALA A 12 -8.74 -24.77 6.53
C ALA A 12 -7.29 -24.80 6.05
N ILE A 13 -6.67 -25.99 5.97
CA ILE A 13 -5.32 -26.16 5.44
C ILE A 13 -5.24 -25.70 3.98
N ALA A 14 -6.22 -26.09 3.14
CA ALA A 14 -6.26 -25.67 1.74
C ALA A 14 -6.35 -24.14 1.60
N ILE A 15 -7.21 -23.48 2.38
CA ILE A 15 -7.35 -22.02 2.39
C ILE A 15 -6.04 -21.35 2.80
N ILE A 16 -5.40 -21.84 3.87
CA ILE A 16 -4.12 -21.30 4.35
C ILE A 16 -3.05 -21.43 3.27
N LEU A 17 -2.96 -22.60 2.60
CA LEU A 17 -2.02 -22.81 1.50
C LEU A 17 -2.26 -21.84 0.35
N VAL A 18 -3.52 -21.61 -0.03
CA VAL A 18 -3.88 -20.63 -1.07
C VAL A 18 -3.43 -19.22 -0.69
N ILE A 19 -3.65 -18.80 0.57
CA ILE A 19 -3.19 -17.49 1.07
C ILE A 19 -1.66 -17.38 0.98
N ILE A 20 -0.93 -18.40 1.43
CA ILE A 20 0.54 -18.42 1.39
C ILE A 20 1.05 -18.35 -0.05
N ILE A 21 0.53 -19.18 -0.95
CA ILE A 21 0.95 -19.20 -2.36
C ILE A 21 0.63 -17.87 -3.06
N SER A 22 -0.51 -17.27 -2.74
CA SER A 22 -0.92 -15.98 -3.32
C SER A 22 -0.02 -14.81 -2.93
N ASN A 23 0.79 -14.97 -1.87
CA ASN A 23 1.77 -13.99 -1.42
C ASN A 23 3.17 -14.20 -2.01
N ILE A 24 3.37 -15.17 -2.92
CA ILE A 24 4.60 -15.29 -3.71
C ILE A 24 4.62 -14.15 -4.76
N SER A 25 5.77 -13.50 -4.97
CA SER A 25 5.89 -12.29 -5.82
C SER A 25 5.30 -12.44 -7.21
N ILE A 26 5.56 -13.57 -7.90
CA ILE A 26 5.02 -13.82 -9.25
C ILE A 26 3.51 -14.07 -9.23
N VAL A 27 3.01 -14.79 -8.22
CA VAL A 27 1.59 -15.12 -8.10
C VAL A 27 0.78 -13.87 -7.75
N SER A 28 1.24 -13.10 -6.76
CA SER A 28 0.69 -11.79 -6.41
C SER A 28 0.70 -10.84 -7.61
N PHE A 29 1.75 -10.87 -8.43
CA PHE A 29 1.78 -10.11 -9.68
C PHE A 29 0.64 -10.48 -10.61
N ILE A 30 0.51 -11.77 -10.91
CA ILE A 30 -0.51 -12.28 -11.81
C ILE A 30 -1.92 -11.95 -11.29
N ILE A 31 -2.22 -12.27 -10.03
CA ILE A 31 -3.52 -11.96 -9.42
C ILE A 31 -3.79 -10.45 -9.47
N GLY A 32 -2.79 -9.63 -9.14
CA GLY A 32 -2.91 -8.18 -9.17
C GLY A 32 -3.24 -7.63 -10.56
N VAL A 33 -2.63 -8.18 -11.62
CA VAL A 33 -2.92 -7.78 -13.01
C VAL A 33 -4.34 -8.18 -13.40
N PHE A 34 -4.74 -9.43 -13.14
CA PHE A 34 -6.09 -9.91 -13.49
C PHE A 34 -7.22 -9.22 -12.72
N THR A 35 -6.94 -8.78 -11.49
CA THR A 35 -7.89 -8.03 -10.66
C THR A 35 -7.82 -6.51 -10.90
N GLN A 36 -6.95 -6.04 -11.80
CA GLN A 36 -6.65 -4.62 -12.03
C GLN A 36 -6.21 -3.87 -10.76
N THR A 37 -5.61 -4.57 -9.81
CA THR A 37 -5.17 -4.01 -8.53
C THR A 37 -3.68 -3.76 -8.43
N LYS A 38 -2.86 -4.19 -9.40
CA LYS A 38 -1.39 -4.06 -9.33
C LYS A 38 -0.78 -2.80 -9.92
N PHE A 39 -1.58 -1.86 -10.38
CA PHE A 39 -1.05 -0.58 -10.81
C PHE A 39 -0.76 0.26 -9.58
N PHE A 40 0.41 0.06 -8.98
CA PHE A 40 1.01 0.95 -7.97
C PHE A 40 1.19 2.40 -8.48
N TYR A 41 0.98 2.58 -9.79
CA TYR A 41 0.92 3.84 -10.51
C TYR A 41 -0.48 4.47 -10.54
N ASP A 42 -1.45 3.88 -9.84
CA ASP A 42 -2.75 4.52 -9.70
C ASP A 42 -2.58 5.81 -8.89
N ASN A 43 -3.13 6.90 -9.44
CA ASN A 43 -3.19 8.21 -8.80
C ASN A 43 -3.94 8.18 -7.45
N SER A 44 -4.52 7.04 -7.06
CA SER A 44 -5.06 6.77 -5.74
C SER A 44 -4.02 6.76 -4.60
N TYR A 45 -2.73 6.54 -4.89
CA TYR A 45 -1.68 6.39 -3.86
C TYR A 45 -1.07 7.72 -3.41
N ASN A 46 -1.89 8.60 -2.83
CA ASN A 46 -1.45 9.93 -2.42
C ASN A 46 -0.76 9.94 -1.04
N TYR A 47 0.15 10.90 -0.87
CA TYR A 47 0.83 11.20 0.38
C TYR A 47 0.70 12.67 0.72
N SER A 48 0.60 12.98 2.02
CA SER A 48 0.50 14.36 2.49
C SER A 48 1.13 14.55 3.86
N SER A 49 1.50 15.79 4.18
CA SER A 49 1.98 16.14 5.51
C SER A 49 0.85 16.40 6.50
N GLY A 50 1.18 16.52 7.79
CA GLY A 50 0.23 16.76 8.87
C GLY A 50 -0.61 18.02 8.67
N ASN A 51 -0.03 19.09 8.15
CA ASN A 51 -0.75 20.33 7.84
C ASN A 51 -1.30 20.38 6.39
N GLY A 52 -1.02 19.38 5.56
CA GLY A 52 -1.49 19.28 4.17
C GLY A 52 -0.77 20.19 3.16
N LYS A 53 0.30 20.90 3.54
CA LYS A 53 1.08 21.77 2.63
C LYS A 53 2.07 21.02 1.76
N PHE A 54 2.43 19.79 2.12
CA PHE A 54 3.09 18.84 1.23
C PHE A 54 2.06 17.83 0.73
N GLN A 55 1.97 17.64 -0.58
CA GLN A 55 1.15 16.64 -1.24
C GLN A 55 1.91 16.11 -2.45
N THR A 56 1.89 14.79 -2.64
CA THR A 56 2.50 14.16 -3.82
C THR A 56 1.83 12.81 -4.10
N SER A 57 1.97 12.34 -5.33
CA SER A 57 1.45 11.07 -5.82
C SER A 57 2.58 10.32 -6.56
N PRO A 58 2.44 9.02 -6.86
CA PRO A 58 3.50 8.24 -7.49
C PRO A 58 3.92 8.80 -8.86
N GLY A 59 3.00 9.44 -9.59
CA GLY A 59 3.30 10.08 -10.88
C GLY A 59 4.26 11.28 -10.78
N HIS A 60 4.45 11.86 -9.59
CA HIS A 60 5.39 12.96 -9.34
C HIS A 60 6.70 12.51 -8.67
N LEU A 61 6.87 11.21 -8.44
CA LEU A 61 8.05 10.62 -7.83
C LEU A 61 8.98 10.03 -8.90
N LYS A 62 10.28 10.03 -8.61
CA LYS A 62 11.29 9.46 -9.51
C LYS A 62 11.65 8.03 -9.09
N GLY A 63 11.49 7.08 -10.01
CA GLY A 63 11.93 5.69 -9.82
C GLY A 63 11.07 4.71 -10.62
N GLU A 64 11.63 3.53 -10.91
CA GLU A 64 10.94 2.46 -11.63
C GLU A 64 10.41 1.35 -10.70
N THR A 65 10.87 1.34 -9.45
CA THR A 65 10.48 0.36 -8.43
C THR A 65 9.81 1.06 -7.26
N THR A 66 8.95 0.34 -6.53
CA THR A 66 8.29 0.89 -5.34
C THR A 66 9.29 1.44 -4.32
N THR A 67 10.41 0.73 -4.12
CA THR A 67 11.49 1.17 -3.24
C THR A 67 12.14 2.47 -3.72
N ALA A 68 12.36 2.63 -5.04
CA ALA A 68 12.94 3.85 -5.58
C ALA A 68 11.98 5.04 -5.44
N LEU A 69 10.69 4.84 -5.76
CA LEU A 69 9.65 5.85 -5.59
C LEU A 69 9.54 6.29 -4.13
N TYR A 70 9.54 5.34 -3.19
CA TYR A 70 9.49 5.65 -1.76
C TYR A 70 10.74 6.41 -1.28
N LYS A 71 11.94 6.05 -1.77
CA LYS A 71 13.15 6.82 -1.47
C LYS A 71 13.05 8.27 -1.96
N ASP A 72 12.49 8.49 -3.15
CA ASP A 72 12.27 9.84 -3.67
C ASP A 72 11.22 10.61 -2.86
N LEU A 73 10.11 9.97 -2.47
CA LEU A 73 9.10 10.54 -1.57
C LEU A 73 9.73 11.04 -0.27
N ILE A 74 10.53 10.21 0.38
CA ILE A 74 11.20 10.56 1.64
C ILE A 74 12.21 11.68 1.42
N LYS A 75 12.94 11.68 0.30
CA LYS A 75 13.85 12.78 -0.06
C LYS A 75 13.10 14.10 -0.23
N GLN A 76 12.00 14.11 -0.99
CA GLN A 76 11.18 15.30 -1.19
C GLN A 76 10.58 15.80 0.13
N PHE A 77 10.06 14.90 0.96
CA PHE A 77 9.51 15.24 2.27
C PHE A 77 10.57 15.79 3.23
N ASN A 78 11.79 15.24 3.23
CA ASN A 78 12.90 15.76 4.02
C ASN A 78 13.30 17.19 3.61
N LEU A 79 13.26 17.51 2.31
CA LEU A 79 13.48 18.88 1.83
C LEU A 79 12.35 19.83 2.27
N TYR A 80 11.11 19.36 2.25
CA TYR A 80 9.96 20.11 2.76
C TYR A 80 10.08 20.39 4.27
N LYS A 81 10.45 19.38 5.08
CA LYS A 81 10.64 19.51 6.54
C LYS A 81 11.68 20.56 6.91
N LYS A 82 12.77 20.70 6.14
CA LYS A 82 13.77 21.76 6.35
C LYS A 82 13.17 23.16 6.30
N LYS A 83 12.12 23.37 5.51
CA LYS A 83 11.40 24.65 5.38
C LYS A 83 10.20 24.76 6.32
N ASN A 84 9.70 23.64 6.83
CA ASN A 84 8.51 23.55 7.68
C ASN A 84 8.80 22.66 8.90
N PRO A 85 9.62 23.12 9.85
CA PRO A 85 10.10 22.29 10.96
C PRO A 85 8.99 21.79 11.89
N ASN A 86 7.84 22.48 11.91
CA ASN A 86 6.68 22.10 12.73
C ASN A 86 5.81 20.99 12.10
N ASP A 87 6.09 20.59 10.86
CA ASP A 87 5.29 19.60 10.13
C ASP A 87 6.13 18.38 9.76
N THR A 88 6.25 17.47 10.73
CA THR A 88 7.27 16.42 10.75
C THR A 88 6.76 15.05 10.29
N ILE A 89 5.44 14.86 10.20
CA ILE A 89 4.81 13.57 9.93
C ILE A 89 4.33 13.51 8.47
N LEU A 90 4.72 12.42 7.80
CA LEU A 90 4.21 12.06 6.47
C LEU A 90 3.11 11.02 6.62
N TYR A 91 1.97 11.28 5.98
CA TYR A 91 0.82 10.38 5.97
C TYR A 91 0.65 9.76 4.60
N ARG A 92 0.12 8.54 4.60
CA ARG A 92 -0.50 7.94 3.42
C ARG A 92 -1.99 8.28 3.41
N ASN A 93 -2.52 8.52 2.22
CA ASN A 93 -3.93 8.88 2.04
C ASN A 93 -4.77 7.77 1.41
N PHE A 94 -4.21 6.57 1.28
CA PHE A 94 -4.90 5.39 0.77
C PHE A 94 -5.06 4.32 1.87
N LYS A 95 -6.14 3.55 1.78
CA LYS A 95 -6.48 2.50 2.76
C LYS A 95 -5.83 1.17 2.35
N ILE A 96 -5.39 0.39 3.34
CA ILE A 96 -5.01 -1.01 3.14
C ILE A 96 -6.29 -1.82 2.97
N ASN A 97 -6.36 -2.66 1.96
CA ASN A 97 -7.50 -3.55 1.75
C ASN A 97 -7.14 -4.98 2.18
N VAL A 98 -7.60 -5.38 3.36
CA VAL A 98 -7.29 -6.70 3.95
C VAL A 98 -7.85 -7.86 3.10
N LEU A 99 -8.90 -7.63 2.31
CA LEU A 99 -9.45 -8.66 1.41
C LEU A 99 -8.52 -8.94 0.22
N LYS A 100 -7.59 -8.03 -0.11
CA LYS A 100 -6.55 -8.26 -1.11
C LYS A 100 -5.40 -9.05 -0.48
N PHE A 101 -5.68 -10.28 -0.07
CA PHE A 101 -4.72 -11.11 0.66
C PHE A 101 -3.46 -11.45 -0.13
N TRP A 102 -3.49 -11.35 -1.46
CA TRP A 102 -2.32 -11.44 -2.33
C TRP A 102 -1.33 -10.26 -2.19
N PHE A 103 -1.71 -9.19 -1.47
CA PHE A 103 -0.83 -8.06 -1.15
C PHE A 103 -0.35 -8.02 0.30
N TRP A 104 -0.69 -9.01 1.13
CA TRP A 104 -0.33 -8.96 2.55
C TRP A 104 1.18 -8.93 2.77
N ARG A 105 1.96 -9.63 1.93
CA ARG A 105 3.43 -9.52 1.98
C ARG A 105 3.86 -8.07 1.79
N GLU A 106 3.42 -7.41 0.71
CA GLU A 106 3.77 -6.00 0.48
C GLU A 106 3.31 -5.09 1.63
N TYR A 107 2.09 -5.28 2.16
CA TYR A 107 1.57 -4.50 3.28
C TYR A 107 2.40 -4.61 4.56
N LEU A 108 3.08 -5.74 4.76
CA LEU A 108 3.90 -6.02 5.95
C LEU A 108 5.38 -5.71 5.74
N THR A 109 5.86 -5.70 4.49
CA THR A 109 7.29 -5.51 4.20
C THR A 109 7.64 -4.15 3.62
N GLU A 110 6.71 -3.46 2.95
CA GLU A 110 7.02 -2.19 2.29
C GLU A 110 6.73 -1.00 3.20
N GLU A 111 7.75 -0.18 3.45
CA GLU A 111 7.74 0.88 4.46
C GLU A 111 6.62 1.92 4.28
N HIS A 112 6.22 2.20 3.03
CA HIS A 112 5.19 3.18 2.75
C HIS A 112 3.79 2.76 3.27
N TYR A 113 3.52 1.46 3.46
CA TYR A 113 2.29 0.99 4.11
C TYR A 113 2.29 1.19 5.64
N HIS A 114 3.47 1.36 6.24
CA HIS A 114 3.63 1.62 7.67
C HIS A 114 3.46 3.11 8.03
N LEU A 115 3.37 4.00 7.03
CA LEU A 115 3.01 5.40 7.27
C LEU A 115 1.62 5.49 7.91
N PRO A 116 1.40 6.47 8.81
CA PRO A 116 0.08 6.71 9.38
C PRO A 116 -0.92 7.07 8.29
N TYR A 117 -2.14 6.54 8.42
CA TYR A 117 -3.22 6.87 7.50
C TYR A 117 -3.89 8.19 7.88
N LYS A 118 -4.16 9.03 6.88
CA LYS A 118 -5.00 10.23 7.02
C LYS A 118 -5.88 10.34 5.79
N GLU A 119 -7.17 10.55 5.98
CA GLU A 119 -8.08 10.76 4.85
C GLU A 119 -7.80 12.13 4.20
N LEU A 120 -7.81 12.20 2.87
CA LEU A 120 -7.73 13.48 2.17
C LEU A 120 -9.01 14.27 2.45
N PRO A 121 -8.93 15.59 2.72
CA PRO A 121 -10.12 16.41 2.82
C PRO A 121 -10.86 16.36 1.47
N GLU A 122 -12.19 16.22 1.53
CA GLU A 122 -13.10 16.02 0.40
C GLU A 122 -12.85 16.99 -0.78
N LYS A 123 -12.43 18.23 -0.47
CA LYS A 123 -12.13 19.30 -1.44
C LYS A 123 -10.86 19.08 -2.29
N ALA A 124 -9.98 18.16 -1.90
CA ALA A 124 -8.80 17.78 -2.67
C ALA A 124 -9.06 16.53 -3.55
N SER A 125 -10.24 15.92 -3.44
CA SER A 125 -10.60 14.66 -4.14
C SER A 125 -10.95 14.86 -5.63
N CYS A 126 -10.86 16.06 -6.18
CA CYS A 126 -11.22 16.32 -7.56
C CYS A 126 -10.16 17.18 -8.27
N LYS A 127 -9.34 16.51 -9.07
CA LYS A 127 -8.96 16.91 -10.43
C LYS A 127 -8.31 15.68 -11.08
N ASN A 128 -9.16 14.86 -11.69
CA ASN A 128 -8.75 13.98 -12.78
C ASN A 128 -8.32 14.84 -13.98
#